data_AF-A0A7W3YK84-F1
#
_entry.id   AF-A0A7W3YK84-F1
#
_cell.length_a   1.000
_cell.length_b   1.000
_cell.length_c   1.000
_cell.angle_alpha   90.00
_cell.angle_beta   90.00
_cell.angle_gamma   90.00
#
_symmetry.space_group_name_H-M   'P 1'
#
loop_
_entity.id
_entity.type
_entity.pdbx_description
1 polymer ?
#
loop_
_entity_poly.entity_id
_entity_poly.type
_entity_poly.pdbx_seq_one_letter_code
_entity_poly.pdbx_strand_id
1 'polypeptide(L)' 'MHQELLFNQANYKNIPLANRVCPTNIDGFVGHQHLPEKGKVIRKIIMSD' A
#
# COMPACT_ATOMS: atom_id res chain seq x y z
N MET A 1 12.94 4.89 -0.70
CA MET A 1 12.60 4.46 -2.08
C MET A 1 11.44 5.31 -2.57
N HIS A 2 11.52 5.90 -3.76
CA HIS A 2 10.41 6.70 -4.33
C HIS A 2 9.56 5.81 -5.23
N GLN A 3 8.46 5.30 -4.69
CA GLN A 3 7.53 4.46 -5.43
C GLN A 3 6.37 5.34 -5.93
N GLU A 4 6.40 5.67 -7.22
CA GLU A 4 5.28 6.32 -7.89
C GLU A 4 4.17 5.29 -8.11
N LEU A 5 2.91 5.66 -7.84
CA LEU A 5 1.76 4.83 -8.16
C LEU A 5 1.63 4.71 -9.69
N LEU A 6 1.32 3.51 -10.19
CA LEU A 6 1.18 3.26 -11.64
C LEU A 6 0.18 4.20 -12.32
N PHE A 7 -0.80 4.73 -11.57
CA PHE A 7 -1.81 5.67 -12.05
C PHE A 7 -1.69 7.06 -11.45
N ASN A 8 -0.51 7.46 -10.96
CA ASN A 8 -0.33 8.76 -10.31
C ASN A 8 -0.58 9.89 -11.33
N GLN A 9 -1.77 10.49 -11.31
CA GLN A 9 -2.11 11.66 -12.14
C GLN A 9 -2.06 12.90 -11.27
N ALA A 10 -1.40 13.95 -11.77
CA ALA A 10 -1.21 15.23 -11.08
C ALA A 10 -2.53 16.00 -10.78
N ASN A 11 -3.68 15.49 -11.21
CA ASN A 11 -4.96 16.18 -11.13
C ASN A 11 -5.88 15.54 -10.07
N TYR A 12 -5.91 16.13 -8.88
CA TYR A 12 -6.70 15.67 -7.72
C TYR A 12 -8.21 15.55 -7.98
N LYS A 13 -8.75 16.19 -9.03
CA LYS A 13 -10.17 16.10 -9.38
C LYS A 13 -10.54 14.82 -10.12
N ASN A 14 -9.59 14.17 -10.80
CA ASN A 14 -9.84 13.02 -11.69
C ASN A 14 -8.97 11.82 -11.35
N ILE A 15 -8.77 11.55 -10.05
CA ILE A 15 -7.93 10.44 -9.61
C ILE A 15 -8.68 9.11 -9.81
N PRO A 16 -8.08 8.11 -10.48
CA PRO A 16 -8.69 6.79 -10.66
C PRO A 16 -9.12 6.17 -9.32
N LEU A 17 -10.20 5.38 -9.34
CA LEU A 17 -10.72 4.72 -8.13
C LEU A 17 -9.64 3.89 -7.43
N ALA A 18 -8.80 3.18 -8.21
CA ALA A 18 -7.70 2.37 -7.70
C ALA A 18 -6.75 3.16 -6.79
N ASN A 19 -6.45 4.42 -7.11
CA ASN A 19 -5.61 5.26 -6.25
C ASN A 19 -6.35 5.73 -5.01
N ARG A 20 -7.65 6.02 -5.13
CA ARG A 20 -8.47 6.51 -4.02
C ARG A 20 -8.72 5.45 -2.95
N VAL A 21 -8.73 4.18 -3.32
CA VAL A 21 -8.91 3.03 -2.41
C VAL A 21 -7.59 2.36 -2.03
N CYS A 22 -6.46 2.84 -2.55
CA CYS A 22 -5.15 2.27 -2.24
C CYS A 22 -4.85 2.46 -0.75
N PRO A 23 -4.58 1.38 0.01
CA PRO A 23 -4.27 1.48 1.42
C PRO A 23 -2.97 2.24 1.66
N THR A 24 -2.97 3.14 2.64
CA THR A 24 -1.78 3.90 3.05
C THR A 24 -0.99 3.22 4.16
N ASN A 25 -1.51 2.12 4.71
CA ASN A 25 -0.88 1.33 5.77
C ASN A 25 -1.05 -0.16 5.50
N ILE A 26 -0.16 -0.96 6.11
CA ILE A 26 -0.15 -2.42 5.96
C ILE A 26 -1.44 -3.08 6.48
N ASP A 27 -2.11 -2.47 7.46
CA ASP A 27 -3.32 -3.03 8.07
C ASP A 27 -4.54 -2.92 7.14
N GLY A 28 -4.53 -1.95 6.22
CA GLY A 28 -5.53 -1.81 5.17
C GLY A 28 -5.24 -2.63 3.92
N PHE A 29 -4.10 -3.33 3.84
CA PHE A 29 -3.76 -4.16 2.68
C PHE A 29 -4.64 -5.41 2.64
N VAL A 30 -5.45 -5.52 1.59
CA VAL A 30 -6.34 -6.67 1.36
C VAL A 30 -5.69 -7.61 0.35
N GLY A 31 -5.23 -8.77 0.82
CA GLY A 31 -4.62 -9.80 -0.01
C GLY A 31 -3.37 -10.41 0.62
N HIS A 32 -2.95 -11.57 0.10
CA HIS A 32 -1.70 -12.26 0.49
C HIS A 32 -1.44 -12.32 2.01
N GLN A 33 -2.49 -12.49 2.84
CA GLN A 33 -2.39 -12.37 4.30
C GLN A 33 -1.26 -13.19 4.92
N HIS A 34 -0.93 -14.36 4.37
CA HIS A 34 0.18 -15.18 4.82
C HIS A 34 1.56 -14.48 4.87
N LEU A 35 1.75 -13.38 4.11
CA LEU A 35 2.99 -12.60 4.08
C LEU A 35 3.00 -11.45 5.11
N PRO A 36 2.07 -10.47 5.11
CA PRO A 36 2.12 -9.33 6.02
C PRO A 36 1.30 -9.55 7.30
N GLU A 37 0.92 -10.78 7.65
CA GLU A 37 0.21 -11.04 8.90
C GLU A 37 1.04 -10.60 10.12
N LYS A 38 0.34 -10.27 11.22
CA LYS A 38 0.98 -9.91 12.48
C LYS A 38 1.96 -11.00 12.93
N GLY A 39 3.18 -10.60 13.27
CA GLY A 39 4.25 -11.50 13.70
C GLY A 39 5.11 -12.10 12.58
N LYS A 40 4.70 -11.98 11.31
CA LYS A 40 5.50 -12.45 10.17
C LYS A 40 6.72 -11.55 9.95
N VAL A 41 7.78 -12.16 9.42
CA VAL A 41 9.06 -11.50 9.16
C VAL A 41 8.90 -10.34 8.17
N ILE A 42 8.11 -10.53 7.10
CA ILE A 42 7.87 -9.49 6.10
C ILE A 42 7.19 -8.26 6.72
N ARG A 43 6.17 -8.45 7.56
CA ARG A 43 5.54 -7.34 8.29
C ARG A 43 6.53 -6.61 9.20
N LYS A 44 7.40 -7.35 9.91
CA LYS A 44 8.43 -6.76 10.77
C LYS A 44 9.42 -5.91 9.98
N ILE A 45 9.86 -6.39 8.81
CA ILE A 45 10.77 -5.65 7.93
C ILE A 45 10.11 -4.35 7.46
N ILE A 46 8.87 -4.42 6.96
CA ILE A 46 8.14 -3.23 6.46
C ILE A 46 7.87 -2.21 7.57
N MET A 47 7.66 -2.64 8.82
CA MET A 47 7.39 -1.73 9.94
C MET A 47 8.65 -1.19 10.63
N SER A 48 9.83 -1.75 10.34
CA SER A 48 11.09 -1.30 10.96
C SER A 48 11.83 -0.25 10.12
N ASP A 49 11.33 0.03 8.91
CA ASP A 49 11.77 1.08 7.98
C ASP A 49 10.79 2.28 8.07
#